data_AF-A0A0F5W1J3-F1
#
_entry.id   AF-A0A0F5W1J3-F1
#
_cell.length_a   1.000
_cell.length_b   1.000
_cell.length_c   1.000
_cell.angle_alpha   90.00
_cell.angle_beta   90.00
_cell.angle_gamma   90.00
#
_symmetry.space_group_name_H-M   'P 1'
#
loop_
_entity.id
_entity.type
_entity.pdbx_description
1 polymer ?
#
loop_
_entity_poly.entity_id
_entity_poly.type
_entity_poly.pdbx_seq_one_letter_code
_entity_poly.pdbx_strand_id
1 'polypeptide(L)'
;MEQEPPLVRDLYPELVAELAALLTEEGEHWLAICVWDVRMVGECGCGDDYCQSIRTAEHPGGQPYGPGHRCVPLVPSRGDLILDVVYGRIMYIEILGRPPLRRGGDGRPEGGAVQQPALPV
;
A
#
# COMPACT_ATOMS: atom_id res chain seq x y z
N MET A 1 -2.71 19.00 -18.08
CA MET A 1 -1.56 18.60 -17.26
C MET A 1 -1.97 17.34 -16.54
N GLU A 2 -1.37 16.21 -16.90
CA GLU A 2 -1.56 14.98 -16.12
C GLU A 2 -0.88 15.20 -14.78
N GLN A 3 -1.64 15.09 -13.69
CA GLN A 3 -1.05 15.16 -12.36
C GLN A 3 -0.28 13.86 -12.13
N GLU A 4 0.96 13.99 -11.69
CA GLU A 4 1.78 12.82 -11.38
C GLU A 4 1.11 12.02 -10.25
N PRO A 5 1.07 10.67 -10.32
CA PRO A 5 0.42 9.89 -9.29
C PRO A 5 1.02 10.16 -7.90
N PRO A 6 0.22 10.12 -6.81
CA PRO A 6 0.73 10.37 -5.47
C PRO A 6 1.72 9.28 -5.04
N LEU A 7 2.60 9.59 -4.09
CA LEU A 7 3.45 8.58 -3.48
C LEU A 7 2.64 7.73 -2.51
N VAL A 8 2.98 6.45 -2.42
CA VAL A 8 2.38 5.54 -1.44
C VAL A 8 2.67 6.03 -0.02
N ARG A 9 3.85 6.62 0.24
CA ARG A 9 4.18 7.15 1.59
C ARG A 9 3.30 8.33 2.03
N ASP A 10 2.79 9.10 1.07
CA ASP A 10 1.94 10.25 1.38
C ASP A 10 0.52 9.77 1.71
N LEU A 11 0.08 8.70 1.04
CA LEU A 11 -1.24 8.10 1.26
C LEU A 11 -1.25 7.09 2.42
N TYR A 12 -0.21 6.30 2.61
CA TYR A 12 -0.14 5.16 3.52
C TYR A 12 1.24 5.12 4.19
N PRO A 13 1.57 6.11 5.04
CA PRO A 13 2.91 6.23 5.63
C PRO A 13 3.28 5.02 6.49
N GLU A 14 2.33 4.45 7.24
CA GLU A 14 2.56 3.27 8.07
C GLU A 14 2.91 2.03 7.23
N LEU A 15 2.24 1.85 6.09
CA LEU A 15 2.53 0.76 5.15
C LEU A 15 3.96 0.88 4.61
N VAL A 16 4.39 2.07 4.19
CA VAL A 16 5.73 2.25 3.63
C VAL A 16 6.82 2.02 4.69
N ALA A 17 6.59 2.48 5.92
CA ALA A 17 7.50 2.22 7.03
C ALA A 17 7.63 0.72 7.32
N GLU A 18 6.50 -0.01 7.35
CA GLU A 18 6.49 -1.46 7.52
C GLU A 18 7.23 -2.18 6.38
N LEU A 19 6.95 -1.83 5.12
CA LEU A 19 7.62 -2.41 3.97
C LEU A 19 9.13 -2.16 4.00
N ALA A 20 9.58 -0.95 4.32
CA ALA A 20 11.00 -0.63 4.41
C ALA A 20 11.72 -1.45 5.49
N ALA A 21 11.08 -1.65 6.65
CA ALA A 21 11.61 -2.49 7.72
C ALA A 21 11.71 -3.95 7.29
N LEU A 22 10.61 -4.53 6.78
CA LEU A 22 10.58 -5.92 6.33
C LEU A 22 11.56 -6.20 5.18
N LEU A 23 11.67 -5.30 4.20
CA LEU A 23 12.66 -5.42 3.12
C LEU A 23 14.09 -5.38 3.66
N THR A 24 14.36 -4.57 4.69
CA THR A 24 15.68 -4.53 5.32
C THR A 24 16.00 -5.85 6.04
N GLU A 25 15.03 -6.42 6.73
CA GLU A 25 15.15 -7.72 7.43
C GLU A 25 15.39 -8.88 6.45
N GLU A 26 14.73 -8.86 5.29
CA GLU A 26 14.92 -9.82 4.20
C GLU A 26 16.21 -9.59 3.38
N GLY A 27 17.02 -8.57 3.72
CA GLY A 27 18.26 -8.24 3.01
C GLY A 27 18.08 -7.50 1.68
N GLU A 28 16.85 -7.07 1.37
CA GLU A 28 16.46 -6.33 0.17
C GLU A 28 16.73 -4.82 0.32
N HIS A 29 17.94 -4.45 0.73
CA HIS A 29 18.29 -3.07 1.12
C HIS A 29 18.01 -2.03 0.03
N TRP A 30 18.22 -2.38 -1.24
CA TRP A 30 17.92 -1.48 -2.35
C TRP A 30 16.41 -1.20 -2.46
N LEU A 31 15.58 -2.25 -2.35
CA LEU A 31 14.13 -2.10 -2.37
C LEU A 31 13.62 -1.35 -1.13
N ALA A 32 14.25 -1.56 0.03
CA ALA A 32 13.95 -0.82 1.26
C ALA A 32 14.18 0.70 1.12
N ILE A 33 15.12 1.11 0.26
CA ILE A 33 15.31 2.52 -0.12
C ILE A 33 14.24 2.93 -1.14
N CYS A 34 14.06 2.15 -2.21
CA CYS A 34 13.16 2.51 -3.30
C CYS A 34 11.69 2.61 -2.88
N VAL A 35 11.24 1.83 -1.89
CA VAL A 35 9.83 1.80 -1.46
C VAL A 35 9.33 3.17 -0.99
N TRP A 36 10.23 4.03 -0.51
CA TRP A 36 9.91 5.40 -0.09
C TRP A 36 9.42 6.30 -1.22
N ASP A 37 9.82 6.04 -2.47
CA ASP A 37 9.48 6.86 -3.62
C ASP A 37 8.55 6.12 -4.61
N VAL A 38 7.88 5.06 -4.15
CA VAL A 38 6.90 4.34 -4.95
C VAL A 38 5.63 5.18 -5.15
N ARG A 39 5.18 5.25 -6.40
CA ARG A 39 3.97 5.93 -6.84
C ARG A 39 2.78 4.98 -6.80
N MET A 40 1.59 5.47 -6.46
CA MET A 40 0.34 4.72 -6.55
C MET A 40 -0.39 5.08 -7.86
N VAL A 41 -0.25 4.22 -8.87
CA VAL A 41 -0.93 4.36 -10.16
C VAL A 41 -2.40 3.90 -10.07
N GLY A 42 -2.71 2.99 -9.15
CA GLY A 42 -4.08 2.66 -8.83
C GLY A 42 -4.22 1.49 -7.85
N GLU A 43 -5.45 1.12 -7.55
CA GLU A 43 -5.80 -0.04 -6.75
C GLU A 43 -6.05 -1.26 -7.65
N CYS A 44 -5.91 -2.48 -7.13
CA CYS A 44 -6.17 -3.72 -7.87
C CYS A 44 -7.54 -3.74 -8.57
N GLY A 45 -8.60 -3.46 -7.80
CA GLY A 45 -9.98 -3.38 -8.29
C GLY A 45 -10.68 -4.73 -8.50
N CYS A 46 -10.19 -5.83 -7.92
CA CYS A 46 -10.85 -7.14 -8.03
C CYS A 46 -12.22 -7.22 -7.33
N GLY A 47 -12.49 -6.29 -6.39
CA GLY A 47 -13.76 -6.24 -5.65
C GLY A 47 -13.80 -7.15 -4.41
N ASP A 48 -12.74 -7.90 -4.16
CA ASP A 48 -12.61 -8.72 -2.95
C ASP A 48 -12.38 -7.84 -1.72
N ASP A 49 -13.07 -8.16 -0.61
CA ASP A 49 -13.03 -7.39 0.64
C ASP A 49 -11.73 -7.53 1.42
N TYR A 50 -10.95 -8.57 1.13
CA TYR A 50 -9.65 -8.85 1.74
C TYR A 50 -8.47 -8.29 0.94
N CYS A 51 -8.69 -7.74 -0.27
CA CYS A 51 -7.65 -7.25 -1.16
C CYS A 51 -7.55 -5.72 -1.13
N GLN A 52 -6.36 -5.21 -0.79
CA GLN A 52 -6.05 -3.78 -0.76
C GLN A 52 -4.82 -3.45 -1.62
N SER A 53 -4.51 -4.32 -2.58
CA SER A 53 -3.27 -4.31 -3.35
C SER A 53 -3.15 -3.08 -4.25
N ILE A 54 -1.92 -2.61 -4.41
CA ILE A 54 -1.57 -1.35 -5.07
C ILE A 54 -0.78 -1.62 -6.35
N ARG A 55 -1.21 -1.00 -7.46
CA ARG A 55 -0.45 -0.90 -8.71
C ARG A 55 0.48 0.30 -8.65
N THR A 56 1.75 0.09 -8.95
CA THR A 56 2.79 1.14 -8.88
C THR A 56 3.33 1.55 -10.25
N ALA A 57 2.92 0.81 -11.29
CA ALA A 57 3.15 1.10 -12.69
C ALA A 57 1.91 0.69 -13.50
N GLU A 58 1.77 1.25 -14.69
CA GLU A 58 0.80 0.74 -15.67
C GLU A 58 1.25 -0.65 -16.14
N HIS A 59 0.32 -1.61 -16.10
CA HIS A 59 0.54 -2.95 -16.60
C HIS A 59 -0.78 -3.55 -17.07
N PRO A 60 -0.86 -4.12 -18.28
CA PRO A 60 -2.07 -4.78 -18.76
C PRO A 60 -2.48 -5.94 -17.85
N GLY A 61 -3.72 -5.93 -17.36
CA GLY A 61 -4.26 -7.02 -16.56
C GLY A 61 -4.21 -8.37 -17.29
N GLY A 62 -3.90 -9.44 -16.55
CA GLY A 62 -3.85 -10.81 -17.08
C GLY A 62 -2.60 -11.15 -17.90
N GLN A 63 -1.64 -10.23 -18.02
CA GLN A 63 -0.36 -10.49 -18.69
C GLN A 63 0.77 -10.68 -17.66
N PRO A 64 1.74 -11.57 -17.91
CA PRO A 64 2.92 -11.67 -17.06
C PRO A 64 3.82 -10.42 -17.23
N TYR A 65 4.59 -10.08 -16.20
CA TYR A 65 5.57 -8.98 -16.25
C TYR A 65 6.79 -9.26 -17.13
N GLY A 66 7.07 -10.53 -17.44
CA GLY A 66 8.17 -10.93 -18.33
C GLY A 66 9.52 -11.07 -17.63
N PRO A 67 10.63 -11.06 -18.39
CA PRO A 67 11.98 -11.27 -17.86
C PRO A 67 12.36 -10.29 -16.74
N GLY A 68 13.10 -10.79 -15.74
CA GLY A 68 13.51 -10.00 -14.60
C GLY A 68 12.44 -9.80 -13.54
N HIS A 69 11.21 -10.30 -13.76
CA HIS A 69 10.19 -10.41 -12.73
C HIS A 69 10.60 -11.41 -11.65
N ARG A 70 10.39 -11.01 -10.40
CA ARG A 70 10.41 -11.88 -9.23
C ARG A 70 9.40 -11.38 -8.20
N CYS A 71 8.88 -12.32 -7.42
CA CYS A 71 8.10 -12.01 -6.23
C CYS A 71 9.05 -11.92 -5.02
N VAL A 72 8.80 -10.95 -4.16
CA VAL A 72 9.48 -10.77 -2.87
C VAL A 72 8.42 -10.94 -1.77
N PRO A 73 8.21 -12.16 -1.27
CA PRO A 73 7.34 -12.36 -0.12
C PRO A 73 8.01 -11.79 1.13
N LEU A 74 7.27 -11.04 1.92
CA LEU A 74 7.71 -10.50 3.20
C LEU A 74 7.02 -11.25 4.35
N VAL A 75 7.55 -11.11 5.56
CA VAL A 75 7.01 -11.77 6.76
C VAL A 75 6.42 -10.73 7.73
N PRO A 76 5.26 -10.12 7.40
CA PRO A 76 4.62 -9.18 8.32
C PRO A 76 4.04 -9.89 9.54
N SER A 77 3.76 -9.12 10.58
CA SER A 77 3.05 -9.63 11.76
C SER A 77 1.59 -10.02 11.48
N ARG A 78 1.00 -9.56 10.37
CA ARG A 78 -0.39 -9.82 9.99
C ARG A 78 -0.63 -9.73 8.49
N GLY A 79 -1.42 -10.67 7.98
CA GLY A 79 -1.82 -10.72 6.57
C GLY A 79 -0.63 -11.04 5.67
N ASP A 80 -0.81 -10.80 4.37
CA ASP A 80 0.23 -11.04 3.37
C ASP A 80 0.72 -9.72 2.77
N LEU A 81 2.03 -9.62 2.62
CA LEU A 81 2.71 -8.56 1.88
C LEU A 81 3.70 -9.19 0.91
N ILE A 82 3.44 -9.06 -0.39
CA ILE A 82 4.32 -9.54 -1.46
C ILE A 82 4.57 -8.40 -2.45
N LEU A 83 5.82 -8.22 -2.87
CA LEU A 83 6.17 -7.26 -3.91
C LEU A 83 6.45 -7.97 -5.23
N ASP A 84 5.83 -7.52 -6.32
CA ASP A 84 6.30 -7.86 -7.66
C ASP A 84 7.37 -6.86 -8.07
N VAL A 85 8.55 -7.38 -8.38
CA VAL A 85 9.72 -6.58 -8.73
C VAL A 85 10.20 -6.97 -10.11
N VAL A 86 10.47 -5.97 -10.96
CA VAL A 86 11.08 -6.15 -12.28
C VAL A 86 12.36 -5.34 -12.33
N TYR A 87 13.51 -6.02 -12.43
CA TYR A 87 14.84 -5.40 -12.46
C TYR A 87 15.08 -4.37 -11.33
N GLY A 88 14.59 -4.67 -10.12
CA GLY A 88 14.76 -3.80 -8.94
C GLY A 88 13.72 -2.67 -8.83
N ARG A 89 12.75 -2.58 -9.74
CA ARG A 89 11.59 -1.69 -9.63
C ARG A 89 10.39 -2.43 -9.07
N ILE A 90 9.76 -1.89 -8.03
CA ILE A 90 8.49 -2.40 -7.48
C ILE A 90 7.37 -2.05 -8.47
N MET A 91 6.70 -3.05 -9.02
CA MET A 91 5.61 -2.95 -10.02
C MET A 91 4.23 -3.14 -9.40
N TYR A 92 4.17 -3.88 -8.29
CA TYR A 92 2.95 -4.18 -7.57
C TYR A 92 3.23 -4.44 -6.10
N ILE A 93 2.30 -4.05 -5.24
CA ILE A 93 2.31 -4.36 -3.81
C ILE A 93 1.04 -5.15 -3.53
N GLU A 94 1.19 -6.45 -3.30
CA GLU A 94 0.09 -7.31 -2.89
C GLU A 94 -0.15 -7.17 -1.38
N ILE A 95 -1.40 -6.91 -1.01
CA ILE A 95 -1.82 -6.58 0.36
C ILE A 95 -3.11 -7.33 0.65
N LEU A 96 -3.01 -8.48 1.32
CA LEU A 96 -4.15 -9.38 1.55
C LEU A 96 -4.40 -9.64 3.04
N GLY A 97 -5.66 -9.87 3.42
CA GLY A 97 -6.02 -10.45 4.72
C GLY A 97 -5.73 -9.58 5.95
N ARG A 98 -5.70 -8.24 5.78
CA ARG A 98 -5.39 -7.29 6.84
C ARG A 98 -6.43 -6.17 6.97
N PRO A 99 -6.48 -5.43 8.11
CA PRO A 99 -7.45 -4.35 8.30
C PRO A 99 -7.33 -3.29 7.21
N PRO A 100 -8.37 -2.47 7.01
CA PRO A 100 -8.29 -1.32 6.12
C PRO A 100 -7.05 -0.46 6.41
N LEU A 101 -6.27 -0.18 5.37
CA LEU A 101 -5.11 0.68 5.47
C LEU A 101 -5.55 2.09 5.90
N ARG A 102 -4.82 2.67 6.85
CA ARG A 102 -5.07 4.04 7.30
C ARG A 102 -4.47 5.03 6.32
N ARG A 103 -5.28 5.92 5.78
CA ARG A 103 -4.79 6.98 4.90
C ARG A 103 -4.13 8.09 5.73
N GLY A 104 -2.94 8.53 5.35
CA GLY A 104 -2.31 9.73 5.91
C GLY A 104 -3.02 10.97 5.41
N GLY A 105 -3.61 11.77 6.30
CA GLY A 105 -4.17 13.08 5.95
C GLY A 105 -5.62 13.32 6.36
N ASP A 106 -6.32 12.36 6.96
CA ASP A 106 -7.57 12.62 7.67
C ASP A 106 -7.27 13.00 9.13
N GLY A 107 -6.88 14.25 9.33
CA GLY A 107 -6.97 14.91 10.64
C GLY A 107 -8.42 15.06 11.13
N ARG A 108 -9.26 14.02 11.02
CA ARG A 108 -10.59 13.97 11.61
C ARG A 108 -10.51 13.06 12.83
N PRO A 109 -10.76 13.57 14.05
CA PRO A 109 -10.81 12.72 15.22
C PRO A 109 -11.91 11.66 15.04
N GLU A 110 -11.60 10.43 15.47
CA GLU A 110 -12.56 9.34 15.57
C GLU A 110 -13.82 9.82 16.33
N GLY A 111 -14.99 9.41 15.85
CA GLY A 111 -16.29 9.94 16.25
C GLY A 111 -16.53 9.96 17.76
N GLY A 112 -16.42 11.15 18.36
CA GLY A 112 -17.04 11.46 19.64
C GLY A 112 -18.55 11.61 19.45
N ALA A 113 -19.32 10.73 20.09
CA ALA A 113 -20.77 10.86 20.18
C ALA A 113 -21.13 12.22 20.79
N VAL A 114 -21.71 13.12 19.99
CA VAL A 114 -22.37 14.33 20.51
C VAL A 114 -23.69 13.88 21.14
N GLN A 115 -23.70 13.77 22.46
CA GLN A 115 -24.95 13.76 23.23
C GLN A 115 -25.57 15.16 23.10
N GLN A 116 -26.73 15.24 22.44
CA GLN A 116 -27.52 16.46 22.42
C GLN A 116 -28.08 16.71 23.83
N PRO A 117 -27.97 17.92 24.41
CA PRO A 117 -28.67 18.22 25.64
C PRO A 117 -30.17 18.37 25.35
N ALA A 118 -30.99 17.69 26.16
CA ALA A 118 -32.43 17.88 26.18
C ALA A 118 -32.76 19.32 26.59
N LEU A 119 -33.56 20.02 25.77
CA LEU A 119 -34.16 21.29 26.16
C LEU A 119 -35.29 21.01 27.16
N PRO A 120 -35.38 21.74 28.28
CA PRO A 120 -36.55 21.66 29.15
C PRO A 120 -37.72 22.44 28.52
N VAL A 121 -38.93 21.88 28.64
CA VAL A 121 -40.22 22.57 28.48
C VAL A 121 -40.55 23.31 29.76
#